data_AF-A0A381W0E8-F1
#
_entry.id   AF-A0A381W0E8-F1
#
_cell.length_a   1.000
_cell.length_b   1.000
_cell.length_c   1.000
_cell.angle_alpha   90.00
_cell.angle_beta   90.00
_cell.angle_gamma   90.00
#
_symmetry.space_group_name_H-M   'P 1'
#
loop_
_entity.id
_entity.type
_entity.pdbx_description
1 polymer ?
#
loop_
_entity_poly.entity_id
_entity_poly.type
_entity_poly.pdbx_seq_one_letter_code
_entity_poly.pdbx_strand_id
1 'polypeptide(L)'
;SIYEVVLVGNPVMRDLFFGLDVYPLGQMPYRSVTEHEFREGQRPGTHLAKRGKQSLLPIHPDGRVYALPLVGSHVGSDTAACLLATGLAREERTVAMMDIGTNTELVIGNRHKLHAASCPAGPAFEGGQIQCGMPALEGAIGRVQLEPEQRLGVIGVGPPSGLCGSGLIDLLGELLRTGRINSCGRLTDGSDRFWLDAENDVYLTEEDISQLAQAKAANVAGLHLLHQNYGIDFSDLDVFYLAGGFARHIDLDHARRIGLIPDLPDERIVQVGNAALEGATLALLSVSAREEIDQLVRRIEHVELETFPEFFHCFTDGAQFVPFQNRITEAII
;
A
#
# COMPACT_ATOMS: atom_id res chain seq x y z
N SER A 1 -27.95 17.45 7.72
CA SER A 1 -26.76 18.21 8.16
C SER A 1 -25.74 17.23 8.70
N ILE A 2 -24.46 17.35 8.34
CA ILE A 2 -23.38 16.47 8.81
C ILE A 2 -22.74 17.11 10.06
N TYR A 3 -22.64 16.36 11.16
CA TYR A 3 -22.13 16.86 12.44
C TYR A 3 -20.75 16.31 12.83
N GLU A 4 -20.30 15.24 12.17
CA GLU A 4 -18.99 14.65 12.44
C GLU A 4 -18.41 14.04 11.18
N VAL A 5 -17.09 14.18 11.03
CA VAL A 5 -16.29 13.60 9.95
C VAL A 5 -15.02 13.04 10.58
N VAL A 6 -14.71 11.78 10.27
CA VAL A 6 -13.39 11.19 10.53
C VAL A 6 -12.58 11.19 9.24
N LEU A 7 -11.35 11.68 9.32
CA LEU A 7 -10.42 11.76 8.21
C LEU A 7 -9.18 10.92 8.53
N VAL A 8 -8.76 10.12 7.57
CA VAL A 8 -7.57 9.27 7.66
C VAL A 8 -6.74 9.45 6.40
N GLY A 9 -5.45 9.20 6.52
CA GLY A 9 -4.49 9.38 5.45
C GLY A 9 -3.06 9.44 5.98
N ASN A 10 -2.12 9.37 5.06
CA ASN A 10 -0.71 9.49 5.38
C ASN A 10 -0.40 10.84 6.07
N PRO A 11 0.73 10.95 6.77
CA PRO A 11 1.07 12.12 7.58
C PRO A 11 1.03 13.43 6.78
N VAL A 12 1.50 13.43 5.53
CA VAL A 12 1.52 14.61 4.66
C VAL A 12 0.09 15.06 4.35
N MET A 13 -0.77 14.17 3.87
CA MET A 13 -2.13 14.51 3.46
C MET A 13 -2.98 14.96 4.65
N ARG A 14 -2.82 14.30 5.80
CA ARG A 14 -3.48 14.68 7.04
C ARG A 14 -3.05 16.07 7.49
N ASP A 15 -1.75 16.33 7.55
CA ASP A 15 -1.21 17.59 8.08
C ASP A 15 -1.52 18.77 7.14
N LEU A 16 -1.44 18.58 5.83
CA LEU A 16 -1.92 19.56 4.84
C LEU A 16 -3.39 19.91 5.05
N PHE A 17 -4.26 18.92 5.27
CA PHE A 17 -5.67 19.17 5.54
C PHE A 17 -5.89 19.96 6.84
N PHE A 18 -5.05 19.77 7.85
CA PHE A 18 -5.10 20.53 9.10
C PHE A 18 -4.33 21.87 9.04
N GLY A 19 -3.71 22.20 7.92
CA GLY A 19 -2.96 23.45 7.75
C GLY A 19 -1.65 23.49 8.54
N LEU A 20 -1.05 22.32 8.78
CA LEU A 20 0.22 22.17 9.48
C LEU A 20 1.39 22.15 8.49
N ASP A 21 2.57 22.53 8.97
CA ASP A 21 3.80 22.46 8.17
C ASP A 21 4.22 21.01 7.96
N VAL A 22 4.42 20.62 6.71
CA VAL A 22 4.87 19.28 6.29
C VAL A 22 6.35 19.24 5.94
N TYR A 23 7.06 20.38 5.96
CA TYR A 23 8.49 20.44 5.70
C TYR A 23 9.32 19.48 6.59
N PRO A 24 9.03 19.33 7.90
CA PRO A 24 9.74 18.39 8.76
C PRO A 24 9.67 16.91 8.33
N LEU A 25 8.61 16.50 7.60
CA LEU A 25 8.48 15.13 7.09
C LEU A 25 9.50 14.81 5.97
N GLY A 26 10.11 15.84 5.37
CA GLY A 26 11.18 15.72 4.37
C GLY A 26 12.59 15.86 4.93
N GLN A 27 12.77 16.06 6.24
CA GLN A 27 14.07 16.24 6.88
C GLN A 27 14.25 15.29 8.05
N MET A 28 15.41 14.63 8.15
CA MET A 28 15.74 13.78 9.30
C MET A 28 15.48 14.54 10.61
N PRO A 29 14.70 13.98 11.56
CA PRO A 29 14.29 12.57 11.68
C PRO A 29 12.94 12.18 11.02
N TYR A 30 12.47 12.95 10.04
CA TYR A 30 11.31 12.70 9.18
C TYR A 30 9.96 12.62 9.90
N ARG A 31 9.75 13.49 10.90
CA ARG A 31 8.57 13.46 11.78
C ARG A 31 7.69 14.66 11.55
N SER A 32 6.38 14.45 11.67
CA SER A 32 5.41 15.56 11.65
C SER A 32 5.60 16.49 12.85
N VAL A 33 5.12 17.73 12.74
CA VAL A 33 5.04 18.67 13.87
C VAL A 33 4.31 18.03 15.06
N THR A 34 3.20 17.35 14.79
CA THR A 34 2.40 16.69 15.84
C THR A 34 3.14 15.55 16.54
N GLU A 35 4.01 14.85 15.83
CA GLU A 35 4.81 13.78 16.43
C GLU A 35 5.95 14.34 17.29
N HIS A 36 6.60 15.41 16.84
CA HIS A 36 7.59 16.13 17.64
C HIS A 36 6.99 16.61 18.97
N GLU A 37 5.87 17.34 18.90
CA GLU A 37 5.16 17.81 20.10
C GLU A 37 4.75 16.65 21.03
N PHE A 38 4.33 15.52 20.48
CA PHE A 38 3.95 14.34 21.27
C PHE A 38 5.15 13.75 22.01
N ARG A 39 6.27 13.54 21.31
CA ARG A 39 7.50 12.98 21.90
C ARG A 39 8.13 13.91 22.93
N GLU A 40 7.96 15.22 22.78
CA GLU A 40 8.40 16.24 23.74
C GLU A 40 7.42 16.41 24.93
N GLY A 41 6.33 15.66 24.97
CA GLY A 41 5.32 15.73 26.04
C GLY A 41 4.45 16.99 26.00
N GLN A 42 4.47 17.74 24.90
CA GLN A 42 3.68 18.97 24.72
C GLN A 42 2.22 18.68 24.37
N ARG A 43 1.91 17.44 23.94
CA ARG A 43 0.55 16.98 23.65
C ARG A 43 0.36 15.50 24.00
N PRO A 44 -0.88 15.04 24.26
CA PRO A 44 -1.13 13.69 24.74
C PRO A 44 -1.07 12.59 23.67
N GLY A 45 -1.09 12.95 22.38
CA GLY A 45 -1.11 12.03 21.24
C GLY A 45 -1.07 12.80 19.91
N THR A 46 -0.98 12.11 18.79
CA THR A 46 -0.85 12.73 17.46
C THR A 46 -2.18 12.90 16.73
N HIS A 47 -3.31 12.49 17.30
CA HIS A 47 -4.64 12.73 16.72
C HIS A 47 -4.93 14.24 16.64
N LEU A 48 -5.77 14.62 15.69
CA LEU A 48 -6.13 16.03 15.45
C LEU A 48 -7.64 16.22 15.45
N ALA A 49 -8.09 17.40 15.85
CA ALA A 49 -9.49 17.78 15.77
C ALA A 49 -9.63 19.27 15.47
N LYS A 50 -10.60 19.62 14.62
CA LYS A 50 -11.03 21.01 14.39
C LYS A 50 -12.55 21.07 14.23
N ARG A 51 -13.13 22.26 14.43
CA ARG A 51 -14.56 22.48 14.18
C ARG A 51 -14.84 22.57 12.67
N GLY A 52 -16.08 22.29 12.27
CA GLY A 52 -16.52 22.35 10.88
C GLY A 52 -16.22 23.69 10.23
N LYS A 53 -16.44 24.80 10.95
CA LYS A 53 -16.11 26.16 10.48
C LYS A 53 -14.62 26.41 10.19
N GLN A 54 -13.73 25.55 10.68
CA GLN A 54 -12.27 25.60 10.45
C GLN A 54 -11.82 24.60 9.35
N SER A 55 -12.74 23.79 8.82
CA SER A 55 -12.40 22.63 7.98
C SER A 55 -12.56 22.83 6.49
N LEU A 56 -13.20 23.93 6.05
CA LEU A 56 -13.61 24.17 4.66
C LEU A 56 -14.58 23.11 4.08
N LEU A 57 -14.97 22.11 4.87
CA LEU A 57 -15.93 21.09 4.47
C LEU A 57 -17.37 21.61 4.57
N PRO A 58 -18.30 21.15 3.71
CA PRO A 58 -19.72 21.52 3.76
C PRO A 58 -20.47 20.79 4.88
N ILE A 59 -20.04 20.98 6.13
CA ILE A 59 -20.63 20.39 7.34
C ILE A 59 -21.14 21.47 8.30
N HIS A 60 -21.83 21.06 9.36
CA HIS A 60 -22.29 22.00 10.39
C HIS A 60 -21.12 22.81 10.98
N PRO A 61 -21.23 24.14 11.20
CA PRO A 61 -20.13 24.98 11.68
C PRO A 61 -19.50 24.53 13.01
N ASP A 62 -20.32 23.97 13.91
CA ASP A 62 -19.89 23.37 15.18
C ASP A 62 -19.71 21.85 15.11
N GLY A 63 -19.85 21.24 13.93
CA GLY A 63 -19.52 19.84 13.72
C GLY A 63 -18.05 19.56 13.99
N ARG A 64 -17.69 18.31 14.25
CA ARG A 64 -16.32 17.90 14.54
C ARG A 64 -15.68 17.27 13.31
N VAL A 65 -14.48 17.73 12.95
CA VAL A 65 -13.59 17.02 12.04
C VAL A 65 -12.46 16.45 12.86
N TYR A 66 -12.30 15.13 12.82
CA TYR A 66 -11.36 14.39 13.64
C TYR A 66 -10.44 13.56 12.72
N ALA A 67 -9.14 13.53 13.01
CA ALA A 67 -8.22 12.62 12.35
C ALA A 67 -7.56 11.70 13.37
N LEU A 68 -7.40 10.45 12.95
CA LEU A 68 -6.73 9.41 13.73
C LEU A 68 -5.25 9.78 13.97
N PRO A 69 -4.63 9.20 15.02
CA PRO A 69 -3.22 9.43 15.31
C PRO A 69 -2.33 8.84 14.21
N LEU A 70 -1.09 9.36 14.11
CA LEU A 70 -0.02 8.73 13.33
C LEU A 70 0.55 7.53 14.07
N VAL A 71 1.04 6.55 13.31
CA VAL A 71 1.91 5.50 13.82
C VAL A 71 3.32 6.05 14.05
N GLY A 72 3.88 6.73 13.05
CA GLY A 72 5.18 7.40 13.17
C GLY A 72 5.81 7.71 11.81
N SER A 73 6.60 8.78 11.75
CA SER A 73 7.30 9.28 10.56
C SER A 73 6.37 9.33 9.33
N HIS A 74 6.53 8.40 8.36
CA HIS A 74 5.71 8.31 7.15
C HIS A 74 4.51 7.36 7.26
N VAL A 75 4.38 6.60 8.35
CA VAL A 75 3.26 5.68 8.59
C VAL A 75 2.10 6.42 9.26
N GLY A 76 1.00 6.51 8.52
CA GLY A 76 -0.05 7.47 8.76
C GLY A 76 -1.23 7.00 9.59
N SER A 77 -2.25 7.87 9.57
CA SER A 77 -3.53 7.65 10.23
C SER A 77 -4.45 6.72 9.44
N ASP A 78 -4.17 6.55 8.14
CA ASP A 78 -4.69 5.48 7.27
C ASP A 78 -4.22 4.10 7.75
N THR A 79 -2.93 3.88 8.02
CA THR A 79 -2.47 2.61 8.59
C THR A 79 -3.09 2.34 9.95
N ALA A 80 -3.20 3.37 10.79
CA ALA A 80 -3.90 3.27 12.07
C ALA A 80 -5.37 2.82 11.90
N ALA A 81 -6.05 3.35 10.88
CA ALA A 81 -7.40 2.92 10.52
C ALA A 81 -7.42 1.46 10.03
N CYS A 82 -6.47 1.06 9.19
CA CYS A 82 -6.33 -0.32 8.72
C CYS A 82 -6.16 -1.31 9.89
N LEU A 83 -5.43 -0.93 10.95
CA LEU A 83 -5.28 -1.74 12.16
C LEU A 83 -6.59 -1.89 12.94
N LEU A 84 -7.42 -0.84 12.99
CA LEU A 84 -8.77 -0.94 13.56
C LEU A 84 -9.67 -1.87 12.75
N ALA A 85 -9.64 -1.77 11.42
CA ALA A 85 -10.50 -2.55 10.53
C ALA A 85 -10.14 -4.05 10.54
N THR A 86 -8.84 -4.35 10.50
CA THR A 86 -8.34 -5.74 10.45
C THR A 86 -8.35 -6.41 11.82
N GLY A 87 -8.28 -5.63 12.91
CA GLY A 87 -8.11 -6.19 14.25
C GLY A 87 -6.77 -6.91 14.43
N LEU A 88 -5.79 -6.65 13.55
CA LEU A 88 -4.47 -7.29 13.51
C LEU A 88 -3.80 -7.30 14.90
N ALA A 89 -3.90 -6.18 15.62
CA ALA A 89 -3.33 -6.01 16.95
C ALA A 89 -4.01 -6.83 18.06
N ARG A 90 -5.05 -7.60 17.76
CA ARG A 90 -5.75 -8.49 18.72
C ARG A 90 -5.45 -9.96 18.46
N GLU A 91 -4.75 -10.29 17.38
CA GLU A 91 -4.37 -11.65 17.03
C GLU A 91 -3.37 -12.25 18.02
N GLU A 92 -3.50 -13.56 18.26
CA GLU A 92 -2.45 -14.38 18.90
C GLU A 92 -1.38 -14.81 17.90
N ARG A 93 -1.86 -15.11 16.69
CA ARG A 93 -1.10 -15.57 15.53
C ARG A 93 -0.17 -14.48 15.03
N THR A 94 0.90 -14.86 14.35
CA THR A 94 1.78 -13.90 13.70
C THR A 94 1.21 -13.57 12.33
N VAL A 95 0.79 -12.33 12.16
CA VAL A 95 0.10 -11.88 10.96
C VAL A 95 0.78 -10.63 10.40
N ALA A 96 0.60 -10.39 9.11
CA ALA A 96 1.11 -9.21 8.44
C ALA A 96 0.02 -8.56 7.60
N MET A 97 0.18 -7.27 7.35
CA MET A 97 -0.68 -6.48 6.49
C MET A 97 0.19 -5.66 5.54
N MET A 98 -0.21 -5.61 4.28
CA MET A 98 0.33 -4.75 3.25
C MET A 98 -0.80 -3.91 2.69
N ASP A 99 -0.78 -2.61 2.96
CA ASP A 99 -1.70 -1.64 2.37
C ASP A 99 -1.05 -1.03 1.14
N ILE A 100 -1.54 -1.41 -0.04
CA ILE A 100 -0.98 -0.96 -1.32
C ILE A 100 -1.69 0.33 -1.75
N GLY A 101 -0.90 1.40 -1.83
CA GLY A 101 -1.25 2.65 -2.48
C GLY A 101 -0.01 3.30 -3.10
N THR A 102 0.02 4.62 -3.13
CA THR A 102 1.14 5.41 -3.65
C THR A 102 2.39 5.16 -2.82
N ASN A 103 2.21 5.04 -1.50
CA ASN A 103 3.16 4.35 -0.65
C ASN A 103 2.56 3.01 -0.28
N THR A 104 3.41 2.08 0.13
CA THR A 104 2.97 0.82 0.69
C THR A 104 3.28 0.78 2.16
N GLU A 105 2.26 0.75 3.00
CA GLU A 105 2.43 0.59 4.43
C GLU A 105 2.36 -0.90 4.81
N LEU A 106 3.38 -1.33 5.55
CA LEU A 106 3.53 -2.69 6.01
C LEU A 106 3.38 -2.71 7.53
N VAL A 107 2.64 -3.67 8.04
CA VAL A 107 2.57 -3.95 9.48
C VAL A 107 2.74 -5.45 9.71
N ILE A 108 3.55 -5.84 10.67
CA ILE A 108 3.72 -7.23 11.09
C ILE A 108 3.59 -7.36 12.59
N GLY A 109 2.94 -8.44 13.04
CA GLY A 109 3.01 -8.89 14.41
C GLY A 109 1.69 -9.42 14.93
N ASN A 110 1.41 -9.12 16.19
CA ASN A 110 0.29 -9.67 16.95
C ASN A 110 -0.02 -8.77 18.17
N ARG A 111 -0.84 -9.24 19.10
CA ARG A 111 -1.20 -8.48 20.32
C ARG A 111 -0.03 -8.11 21.24
N HIS A 112 1.10 -8.82 21.16
CA HIS A 112 2.26 -8.64 22.02
C HIS A 112 3.29 -7.68 21.43
N LYS A 113 3.52 -7.75 20.12
CA LYS A 113 4.57 -6.97 19.43
C LYS A 113 4.11 -6.62 18.01
N LEU A 114 4.28 -5.35 17.62
CA LEU A 114 3.93 -4.83 16.30
C LEU A 114 5.06 -3.98 15.74
N HIS A 115 5.45 -4.24 14.51
CA HIS A 115 6.35 -3.38 13.73
C HIS A 115 5.60 -2.82 12.53
N ALA A 116 5.89 -1.57 12.15
CA ALA A 116 5.34 -0.96 10.96
C ALA A 116 6.42 -0.22 10.17
N ALA A 117 6.25 -0.16 8.85
CA ALA A 117 7.12 0.58 7.94
C ALA A 117 6.30 1.15 6.77
N SER A 118 6.82 2.19 6.12
CA SER A 118 6.30 2.69 4.84
C SER A 118 7.34 2.49 3.75
N CYS A 119 6.92 2.00 2.60
CA CYS A 119 7.78 1.75 1.45
C CYS A 119 7.48 2.78 0.35
N PRO A 120 8.50 3.43 -0.23
CA PRO A 120 8.32 4.43 -1.27
C PRO A 120 8.06 3.77 -2.65
N ALA A 121 6.91 3.13 -2.81
CA ALA A 121 6.57 2.38 -4.03
C ALA A 121 6.26 3.30 -5.22
N GLY A 122 5.68 4.48 -4.97
CA GLY A 122 5.16 5.35 -6.01
C GLY A 122 3.80 4.88 -6.54
N PRO A 123 3.10 5.72 -7.33
CA PRO A 123 1.71 5.49 -7.71
C PRO A 123 1.54 4.53 -8.90
N ALA A 124 2.57 3.76 -9.29
CA ALA A 124 2.58 2.96 -10.51
C ALA A 124 1.39 1.97 -10.58
N PHE A 125 1.14 1.23 -9.50
CA PHE A 125 0.01 0.30 -9.43
C PHE A 125 -1.35 1.01 -9.21
N GLU A 126 -1.38 2.31 -8.94
CA GLU A 126 -2.59 3.13 -8.99
C GLU A 126 -2.86 3.72 -10.39
N GLY A 127 -2.01 3.38 -11.38
CA GLY A 127 -2.05 3.92 -12.73
C GLY A 127 -1.33 5.28 -12.87
N GLY A 128 -0.70 5.79 -11.81
CA GLY A 128 0.09 7.01 -11.88
C GLY A 128 1.46 6.75 -12.51
N GLN A 129 1.95 7.68 -13.33
CA GLN A 129 3.23 7.56 -14.06
C GLN A 129 3.29 6.37 -15.03
N ILE A 130 2.15 5.81 -15.40
CA ILE A 130 2.01 4.78 -16.44
C ILE A 130 1.26 5.41 -17.61
N GLN A 131 1.77 5.27 -18.84
CA GLN A 131 1.27 6.02 -20.01
C GLN A 131 -0.21 5.80 -20.27
N CYS A 132 -0.67 4.55 -20.24
CA CYS A 132 -2.08 4.18 -20.34
C CYS A 132 -2.68 3.82 -18.96
N GLY A 133 -2.05 4.24 -17.85
CA GLY A 133 -2.54 3.97 -16.51
C GLY A 133 -3.69 4.89 -16.10
N MET A 134 -4.67 4.34 -15.38
CA MET A 134 -5.79 5.12 -14.85
C MET A 134 -6.37 4.50 -13.57
N PRO A 135 -7.08 5.28 -12.73
CA PRO A 135 -7.85 4.72 -11.62
C PRO A 135 -8.91 3.71 -12.09
N ALA A 136 -9.36 2.83 -11.19
CA ALA A 136 -10.40 1.84 -11.46
C ALA A 136 -11.79 2.50 -11.65
N LEU A 137 -11.99 3.11 -12.82
CA LEU A 137 -13.18 3.81 -13.26
C LEU A 137 -13.70 3.20 -14.57
N GLU A 138 -14.84 3.69 -15.05
CA GLU A 138 -15.41 3.29 -16.34
C GLU A 138 -14.38 3.45 -17.48
N GLY A 139 -14.24 2.40 -18.31
CA GLY A 139 -13.25 2.30 -19.38
C GLY A 139 -11.91 1.67 -18.96
N ALA A 140 -11.64 1.46 -17.67
CA ALA A 140 -10.41 0.83 -17.24
C ALA A 140 -10.42 -0.69 -17.49
N ILE A 141 -9.37 -1.21 -18.11
CA ILE A 141 -9.08 -2.65 -18.17
C ILE A 141 -8.62 -3.09 -16.79
N GLY A 142 -9.42 -3.94 -16.14
CA GLY A 142 -9.15 -4.48 -14.81
C GLY A 142 -8.83 -5.97 -14.79
N ARG A 143 -9.02 -6.67 -15.91
CA ARG A 143 -8.66 -8.08 -16.11
C ARG A 143 -8.00 -8.30 -17.46
N VAL A 144 -6.93 -9.08 -17.48
CA VAL A 144 -6.21 -9.44 -18.70
C VAL A 144 -5.94 -10.94 -18.74
N GLN A 145 -6.27 -11.56 -19.87
CA GLN A 145 -5.86 -12.92 -20.22
C GLN A 145 -5.34 -12.88 -21.65
N LEU A 146 -4.13 -13.39 -21.90
CA LEU A 146 -3.51 -13.38 -23.24
C LEU A 146 -3.67 -14.72 -23.98
N GLU A 147 -3.79 -15.83 -23.26
CA GLU A 147 -3.98 -17.16 -23.85
C GLU A 147 -5.13 -17.94 -23.19
N PRO A 148 -5.80 -18.86 -23.92
CA PRO A 148 -5.55 -19.25 -25.31
C PRO A 148 -5.97 -18.20 -26.35
N GLU A 149 -6.85 -17.27 -25.97
CA GLU A 149 -7.24 -16.11 -26.77
C GLU A 149 -7.21 -14.87 -25.88
N GLN A 150 -6.88 -13.71 -26.44
CA GLN A 150 -6.85 -12.47 -25.69
C GLN A 150 -8.26 -12.09 -25.22
N ARG A 151 -8.42 -11.86 -23.91
CA ARG A 151 -9.65 -11.37 -23.29
C ARG A 151 -9.32 -10.24 -22.33
N LEU A 152 -10.06 -9.15 -22.49
CA LEU A 152 -9.93 -7.94 -21.68
C LEU A 152 -11.23 -7.72 -20.92
N GLY A 153 -11.15 -7.60 -19.59
CA GLY A 153 -12.27 -7.20 -18.75
C GLY A 153 -12.23 -5.71 -18.49
N VAL A 154 -13.18 -4.97 -19.08
CA VAL A 154 -13.30 -3.51 -18.95
C VAL A 154 -14.37 -3.17 -17.90
N ILE A 155 -14.10 -2.20 -17.02
CA ILE A 155 -15.06 -1.69 -16.04
C ILE A 155 -16.09 -0.80 -16.75
N GLY A 156 -17.38 -1.04 -16.50
CA GLY A 156 -18.47 -0.25 -17.09
C GLY A 156 -18.86 -0.73 -18.49
N VAL A 157 -19.40 0.18 -19.31
CA VAL A 157 -19.87 -0.13 -20.68
C VAL A 157 -19.11 0.75 -21.68
N GLY A 158 -18.39 0.13 -22.61
CA GLY A 158 -17.71 0.87 -23.68
C GLY A 158 -16.33 0.31 -24.02
N PRO A 159 -15.59 1.00 -24.92
CA PRO A 159 -14.23 0.65 -25.26
C PRO A 159 -13.27 0.90 -24.09
N PRO A 160 -12.12 0.20 -24.04
CA PRO A 160 -11.10 0.48 -23.05
C PRO A 160 -10.48 1.86 -23.26
N SER A 161 -10.08 2.51 -22.17
CA SER A 161 -9.40 3.82 -22.16
C SER A 161 -8.07 3.82 -21.39
N GLY A 162 -7.73 2.69 -20.76
CA GLY A 162 -6.51 2.55 -19.99
C GLY A 162 -6.52 1.29 -19.11
N LEU A 163 -5.52 1.16 -18.25
CA LEU A 163 -5.28 0.05 -17.35
C LEU A 163 -5.34 0.53 -15.90
N CYS A 164 -6.16 -0.13 -15.07
CA CYS A 164 -6.10 0.08 -13.62
C CYS A 164 -5.14 -0.90 -12.94
N GLY A 165 -4.89 -0.73 -11.65
CA GLY A 165 -3.91 -1.53 -10.90
C GLY A 165 -4.05 -3.03 -11.05
N SER A 166 -5.27 -3.57 -10.98
CA SER A 166 -5.49 -5.01 -11.20
C SER A 166 -5.20 -5.43 -12.64
N GLY A 167 -5.53 -4.59 -13.63
CA GLY A 167 -5.21 -4.82 -15.03
C GLY A 167 -3.70 -4.79 -15.30
N LEU A 168 -2.95 -3.90 -14.65
CA LEU A 168 -1.49 -3.84 -14.73
C LEU A 168 -0.85 -5.11 -14.14
N ILE A 169 -1.32 -5.57 -12.98
CA ILE A 169 -0.84 -6.82 -12.36
C ILE A 169 -1.16 -8.03 -13.24
N ASP A 170 -2.40 -8.13 -13.74
CA ASP A 170 -2.81 -9.23 -14.62
C ASP A 170 -1.98 -9.24 -15.91
N LEU A 171 -1.78 -8.07 -16.53
CA LEU A 171 -1.00 -7.95 -17.75
C LEU A 171 0.46 -8.39 -17.53
N LEU A 172 1.13 -7.90 -16.49
CA LEU A 172 2.50 -8.31 -16.17
C LEU A 172 2.58 -9.82 -15.91
N GLY A 173 1.62 -10.36 -15.16
CA GLY A 173 1.52 -11.79 -14.88
C GLY A 173 1.36 -12.62 -16.16
N GLU A 174 0.53 -12.18 -17.10
CA GLU A 174 0.33 -12.86 -18.38
C GLU A 174 1.52 -12.71 -19.33
N LEU A 175 2.16 -11.53 -19.38
CA LEU A 175 3.36 -11.31 -20.18
C LEU A 175 4.50 -12.21 -19.73
N LEU A 176 4.69 -12.41 -18.42
CA LEU A 176 5.67 -13.35 -17.87
C LEU A 176 5.30 -14.79 -18.21
N ARG A 177 4.05 -15.20 -17.97
CA ARG A 177 3.59 -16.58 -18.20
C ARG A 177 3.74 -16.99 -19.66
N THR A 178 3.49 -16.07 -20.58
CA THR A 178 3.57 -16.30 -22.03
C THR A 178 4.96 -16.04 -22.61
N GLY A 179 5.94 -15.67 -21.76
CA GLY A 179 7.32 -15.41 -22.18
C GLY A 179 7.47 -14.19 -23.10
N ARG A 180 6.54 -13.24 -23.04
CA ARG A 180 6.58 -11.98 -23.79
C ARG A 180 7.43 -10.91 -23.11
N ILE A 181 7.64 -11.03 -21.80
CA ILE A 181 8.69 -10.32 -21.07
C ILE A 181 9.62 -11.31 -20.36
N ASN A 182 10.88 -10.94 -20.19
CA ASN A 182 11.82 -11.67 -19.34
C ASN A 182 11.75 -11.23 -17.87
N SER A 183 12.52 -11.88 -16.99
CA SER A 183 12.57 -11.55 -15.56
C SER A 183 13.09 -10.14 -15.26
N CYS A 184 13.74 -9.46 -16.20
CA CYS A 184 14.17 -8.08 -16.06
C CYS A 184 13.14 -7.07 -16.61
N GLY A 185 11.95 -7.53 -17.01
CA GLY A 185 10.89 -6.66 -17.54
C GLY A 185 11.10 -6.20 -18.99
N ARG A 186 12.00 -6.85 -19.73
CA ARG A 186 12.25 -6.51 -21.16
C ARG A 186 11.34 -7.31 -22.07
N LEU A 187 10.80 -6.67 -23.10
CA LEU A 187 10.00 -7.32 -24.14
C LEU A 187 10.89 -8.23 -25.00
N THR A 188 10.44 -9.47 -25.24
CA THR A 188 11.26 -10.50 -25.89
C THR A 188 11.30 -10.41 -27.41
N ASP A 189 10.39 -9.66 -28.02
CA ASP A 189 10.31 -9.43 -29.47
C ASP A 189 11.12 -8.21 -29.93
N GLY A 190 11.74 -7.48 -29.00
CA GLY A 190 12.53 -6.27 -29.27
C GLY A 190 11.71 -5.01 -29.53
N SER A 191 10.39 -5.04 -29.33
CA SER A 191 9.53 -3.85 -29.36
C SER A 191 9.75 -2.95 -28.15
N ASP A 192 9.33 -1.69 -28.24
CA ASP A 192 9.34 -0.72 -27.13
C ASP A 192 8.05 -0.77 -26.29
N ARG A 193 7.00 -1.42 -26.81
CA ARG A 193 5.67 -1.50 -26.21
C ARG A 193 4.91 -2.75 -26.62
N PHE A 194 4.08 -3.23 -25.71
CA PHE A 194 3.09 -4.27 -25.94
C PHE A 194 1.70 -3.66 -26.12
N TRP A 195 1.07 -3.91 -27.27
CA TRP A 195 -0.29 -3.42 -27.58
C TRP A 195 -1.35 -4.37 -27.01
N LEU A 196 -2.23 -3.85 -26.16
CA LEU A 196 -3.42 -4.59 -25.69
C LEU A 196 -4.58 -4.35 -26.64
N ASP A 197 -4.76 -3.11 -27.07
CA ASP A 197 -5.80 -2.69 -27.98
C ASP A 197 -5.28 -1.54 -28.84
N ALA A 198 -4.92 -1.86 -30.09
CA ALA A 198 -4.40 -0.87 -31.03
C ALA A 198 -5.49 0.06 -31.59
N GLU A 199 -6.76 -0.35 -31.57
CA GLU A 199 -7.87 0.49 -32.05
C GLU A 199 -8.17 1.63 -31.06
N ASN A 200 -7.99 1.37 -29.77
CA ASN A 200 -8.24 2.31 -28.68
C ASN A 200 -6.96 2.92 -28.06
N ASP A 201 -5.80 2.71 -28.71
CA ASP A 201 -4.49 3.22 -28.28
C ASP A 201 -4.08 2.81 -26.85
N VAL A 202 -4.38 1.56 -26.47
CA VAL A 202 -4.04 1.01 -25.15
C VAL A 202 -2.86 0.05 -25.25
N TYR A 203 -1.75 0.41 -24.61
CA TYR A 203 -0.49 -0.33 -24.63
C TYR A 203 0.26 -0.20 -23.30
N LEU A 204 1.34 -0.97 -23.16
CA LEU A 204 2.28 -0.91 -22.03
C LEU A 204 3.71 -0.85 -22.58
N THR A 205 4.48 0.16 -22.18
CA THR A 205 5.88 0.34 -22.62
C THR A 205 6.90 -0.35 -21.71
N GLU A 206 8.14 -0.53 -22.18
CA GLU A 206 9.24 -0.97 -21.30
C GLU A 206 9.50 0.03 -20.15
N GLU A 207 9.25 1.32 -20.36
CA GLU A 207 9.37 2.34 -19.31
C GLU A 207 8.28 2.15 -18.24
N ASP A 208 7.03 1.89 -18.64
CA ASP A 208 5.95 1.56 -17.71
C ASP A 208 6.27 0.30 -16.90
N ILE A 209 6.79 -0.74 -17.55
CA ILE A 209 7.22 -1.98 -16.90
C ILE A 209 8.34 -1.70 -15.87
N SER A 210 9.29 -0.83 -16.21
CA SER A 210 10.36 -0.40 -15.30
C SER A 210 9.82 0.34 -14.07
N GLN A 211 8.82 1.21 -14.25
CA GLN A 211 8.18 1.90 -13.12
C GLN A 211 7.42 0.92 -12.20
N LEU A 212 6.72 -0.06 -12.78
CA LEU A 212 6.06 -1.12 -12.02
C LEU A 212 7.06 -2.00 -11.29
N ALA A 213 8.20 -2.30 -11.91
CA ALA A 213 9.29 -3.06 -11.29
C ALA A 213 9.88 -2.34 -10.08
N GLN A 214 10.10 -1.01 -10.16
CA GLN A 214 10.58 -0.20 -9.04
C GLN A 214 9.57 -0.12 -7.90
N ALA A 215 8.28 0.03 -8.20
CA ALA A 215 7.23 0.01 -7.19
C ALA A 215 7.18 -1.34 -6.46
N LYS A 216 7.27 -2.43 -7.23
CA LYS A 216 7.34 -3.79 -6.70
C LYS A 216 8.62 -4.00 -5.85
N ALA A 217 9.76 -3.48 -6.30
CA ALA A 217 11.04 -3.57 -5.59
C ALA A 217 10.97 -2.95 -4.20
N ALA A 218 10.39 -1.75 -4.07
CA ALA A 218 10.21 -1.08 -2.78
C ALA A 218 9.38 -1.94 -1.82
N ASN A 219 8.29 -2.53 -2.32
CA ASN A 219 7.42 -3.41 -1.55
C ASN A 219 8.14 -4.66 -1.08
N VAL A 220 8.90 -5.30 -1.98
CA VAL A 220 9.65 -6.51 -1.68
C VAL A 220 10.74 -6.25 -0.65
N ALA A 221 11.50 -5.16 -0.82
CA ALA A 221 12.53 -4.76 0.13
C ALA A 221 11.94 -4.48 1.51
N GLY A 222 10.83 -3.74 1.58
CA GLY A 222 10.15 -3.46 2.84
C GLY A 222 9.62 -4.71 3.52
N LEU A 223 8.99 -5.62 2.77
CA LEU A 223 8.53 -6.90 3.31
C LEU A 223 9.71 -7.68 3.90
N HIS A 224 10.80 -7.83 3.15
CA HIS A 224 11.96 -8.59 3.59
C HIS A 224 12.59 -8.02 4.86
N LEU A 225 12.93 -6.73 4.85
CA LEU A 225 13.58 -6.07 5.99
C LEU A 225 12.67 -6.00 7.22
N LEU A 226 11.36 -5.82 7.03
CA LEU A 226 10.42 -5.79 8.16
C LEU A 226 10.30 -7.17 8.83
N HIS A 227 10.26 -8.26 8.05
CA HIS A 227 10.24 -9.63 8.59
C HIS A 227 11.56 -9.97 9.28
N GLN A 228 12.70 -9.60 8.67
CA GLN A 228 14.02 -9.74 9.26
C GLN A 228 14.13 -8.98 10.59
N ASN A 229 13.67 -7.72 10.66
CA ASN A 229 13.68 -6.94 11.89
C ASN A 229 12.71 -7.50 12.95
N TYR A 230 11.60 -8.10 12.51
CA TYR A 230 10.67 -8.77 13.44
C TYR A 230 11.25 -10.08 14.00
N GLY A 231 12.10 -10.76 13.21
CA GLY A 231 12.80 -12.00 13.57
C GLY A 231 12.08 -13.28 13.15
N ILE A 232 11.39 -13.26 12.00
CA ILE A 232 10.65 -14.42 11.47
C ILE A 232 10.90 -14.59 9.96
N ASP A 233 10.67 -15.81 9.46
CA ASP A 233 10.57 -16.08 8.03
C ASP A 233 9.14 -15.88 7.52
N PHE A 234 8.96 -15.69 6.20
CA PHE A 234 7.63 -15.61 5.60
C PHE A 234 6.82 -16.89 5.79
N SER A 235 7.47 -18.05 5.89
CA SER A 235 6.79 -19.34 6.15
C SER A 235 6.14 -19.42 7.53
N ASP A 236 6.61 -18.61 8.48
CA ASP A 236 6.08 -18.52 9.84
C ASP A 236 4.79 -17.67 9.91
N LEU A 237 4.44 -17.01 8.80
CA LEU A 237 3.25 -16.18 8.74
C LEU A 237 1.97 -17.02 8.67
N ASP A 238 1.06 -16.75 9.60
CA ASP A 238 -0.25 -17.41 9.66
C ASP A 238 -1.23 -16.79 8.66
N VAL A 239 -1.27 -15.44 8.58
CA VAL A 239 -2.18 -14.67 7.72
C VAL A 239 -1.49 -13.43 7.18
N PHE A 240 -1.67 -13.17 5.88
CA PHE A 240 -1.26 -11.97 5.16
C PHE A 240 -2.49 -11.19 4.67
N TYR A 241 -2.74 -10.03 5.26
CA TYR A 241 -3.81 -9.12 4.86
C TYR A 241 -3.35 -8.21 3.72
N LEU A 242 -4.06 -8.25 2.59
CA LEU A 242 -3.81 -7.38 1.44
C LEU A 242 -4.87 -6.27 1.40
N ALA A 243 -4.46 -5.06 1.79
CA ALA A 243 -5.27 -3.85 1.80
C ALA A 243 -4.92 -2.93 0.62
N GLY A 244 -5.82 -2.01 0.33
CA GLY A 244 -5.67 -1.02 -0.75
C GLY A 244 -6.94 -0.91 -1.61
N GLY A 245 -7.09 0.22 -2.30
CA GLY A 245 -8.30 0.53 -3.08
C GLY A 245 -8.62 -0.49 -4.17
N PHE A 246 -7.59 -1.03 -4.83
CA PHE A 246 -7.72 -2.06 -5.87
C PHE A 246 -7.38 -3.47 -5.37
N ALA A 247 -6.93 -3.63 -4.12
CA ALA A 247 -6.46 -4.89 -3.56
C ALA A 247 -7.48 -6.03 -3.64
N ARG A 248 -8.78 -5.71 -3.53
CA ARG A 248 -9.89 -6.67 -3.63
C ARG A 248 -10.04 -7.33 -5.01
N HIS A 249 -9.49 -6.71 -6.06
CA HIS A 249 -9.62 -7.18 -7.44
C HIS A 249 -8.31 -7.76 -7.98
N ILE A 250 -7.25 -7.78 -7.18
CA ILE A 250 -5.97 -8.39 -7.57
C ILE A 250 -6.17 -9.90 -7.75
N ASP A 251 -5.63 -10.45 -8.83
CA ASP A 251 -5.43 -11.89 -8.98
C ASP A 251 -4.18 -12.34 -8.20
N LEU A 252 -4.35 -13.26 -7.26
CA LEU A 252 -3.26 -13.70 -6.38
C LEU A 252 -2.19 -14.51 -7.13
N ASP A 253 -2.56 -15.25 -8.19
CA ASP A 253 -1.59 -15.97 -9.01
C ASP A 253 -0.72 -15.00 -9.80
N HIS A 254 -1.32 -13.96 -10.37
CA HIS A 254 -0.57 -12.92 -11.08
C HIS A 254 0.33 -12.13 -10.13
N ALA A 255 -0.18 -11.71 -8.96
CA ALA A 255 0.59 -10.99 -7.96
C ALA A 255 1.78 -11.81 -7.43
N ARG A 256 1.60 -13.12 -7.17
CA ARG A 256 2.70 -14.02 -6.79
C ARG A 256 3.70 -14.20 -7.93
N ARG A 257 3.23 -14.39 -9.16
CA ARG A 257 4.08 -14.61 -10.34
C ARG A 257 5.02 -13.44 -10.62
N ILE A 258 4.53 -12.20 -10.48
CA ILE A 258 5.36 -10.99 -10.63
C ILE A 258 6.26 -10.75 -9.40
N GLY A 259 5.99 -11.44 -8.28
CA GLY A 259 6.71 -11.30 -7.01
C GLY A 259 6.29 -10.08 -6.20
N LEU A 260 5.04 -9.61 -6.34
CA LEU A 260 4.50 -8.45 -5.61
C LEU A 260 4.10 -8.81 -4.18
N ILE A 261 3.61 -10.03 -3.98
CA ILE A 261 3.20 -10.56 -2.67
C ILE A 261 3.99 -11.83 -2.34
N PRO A 262 4.10 -12.20 -1.05
CA PRO A 262 4.75 -13.44 -0.63
C PRO A 262 4.11 -14.69 -1.27
N ASP A 263 4.93 -15.71 -1.53
CA ASP A 263 4.46 -16.99 -2.07
C ASP A 263 3.86 -17.86 -0.95
N LEU A 264 2.67 -17.45 -0.50
CA LEU A 264 1.88 -18.13 0.52
C LEU A 264 0.65 -18.82 -0.11
N PRO A 265 0.13 -19.90 0.52
CA PRO A 265 -1.14 -20.50 0.11
C PRO A 265 -2.28 -19.48 0.15
N ASP A 266 -3.24 -19.58 -0.78
CA ASP A 266 -4.36 -18.65 -0.92
C ASP A 266 -5.17 -18.51 0.38
N GLU A 267 -5.33 -19.61 1.12
CA GLU A 267 -6.02 -19.65 2.41
C GLU A 267 -5.37 -18.78 3.51
N ARG A 268 -4.10 -18.40 3.33
CA ARG A 268 -3.38 -17.47 4.22
C ARG A 268 -3.41 -16.04 3.73
N ILE A 269 -3.93 -15.75 2.54
CA ILE A 269 -3.99 -14.39 1.98
C ILE A 269 -5.42 -13.88 2.05
N VAL A 270 -5.63 -12.77 2.75
CA VAL A 270 -6.96 -12.17 2.95
C VAL A 270 -6.99 -10.79 2.31
N GLN A 271 -7.74 -10.65 1.21
CA GLN A 271 -7.95 -9.36 0.55
C GLN A 271 -9.03 -8.56 1.30
N VAL A 272 -8.62 -7.48 1.99
CA VAL A 272 -9.52 -6.67 2.82
C VAL A 272 -10.08 -5.44 2.09
N GLY A 273 -9.50 -5.08 0.94
CA GLY A 273 -9.89 -3.87 0.20
C GLY A 273 -9.47 -2.59 0.91
N ASN A 274 -10.28 -1.54 0.85
CA ASN A 274 -9.97 -0.25 1.48
C ASN A 274 -10.21 -0.28 3.01
N ALA A 275 -9.29 -0.93 3.73
CA ALA A 275 -9.31 -1.06 5.18
C ALA A 275 -9.20 0.30 5.89
N ALA A 276 -8.57 1.30 5.27
CA ALA A 276 -8.48 2.64 5.84
C ALA A 276 -9.86 3.29 5.96
N LEU A 277 -10.71 3.17 4.93
CA LEU A 277 -12.08 3.68 4.94
C LEU A 277 -12.97 2.92 5.94
N GLU A 278 -12.81 1.60 6.04
CA GLU A 278 -13.54 0.79 7.03
C GLU A 278 -13.13 1.19 8.46
N GLY A 279 -11.83 1.37 8.71
CA GLY A 279 -11.31 1.83 9.99
C GLY A 279 -11.76 3.24 10.37
N ALA A 280 -11.84 4.14 9.39
CA ALA A 280 -12.39 5.47 9.58
C ALA A 280 -13.88 5.41 9.96
N THR A 281 -14.65 4.51 9.35
CA THR A 281 -16.05 4.23 9.70
C THR A 281 -16.18 3.73 11.14
N LEU A 282 -15.35 2.75 11.53
CA LEU A 282 -15.33 2.23 12.90
C LEU A 282 -15.01 3.32 13.92
N ALA A 283 -13.99 4.14 13.64
CA ALA A 283 -13.63 5.28 14.47
C ALA A 283 -14.76 6.32 14.52
N LEU A 284 -15.44 6.61 13.41
CA LEU A 284 -16.57 7.54 13.39
C LEU A 284 -17.69 7.07 14.34
N LEU A 285 -18.02 5.78 14.31
CA LEU A 285 -19.12 5.19 15.05
C LEU A 285 -18.78 4.85 16.52
N SER A 286 -17.50 4.81 16.90
CA SER A 286 -17.07 4.37 18.23
C SER A 286 -15.98 5.25 18.83
N VAL A 287 -16.29 5.91 19.95
CA VAL A 287 -15.30 6.66 20.74
C VAL A 287 -14.26 5.72 21.36
N SER A 288 -14.67 4.54 21.81
CA SER A 288 -13.73 3.56 22.38
C SER A 288 -12.75 3.05 21.34
N ALA A 289 -13.15 2.93 20.07
CA ALA A 289 -12.24 2.58 18.98
C ALA A 289 -11.19 3.69 18.74
N ARG A 290 -11.57 4.96 18.90
CA ARG A 290 -10.62 6.09 18.82
C ARG A 290 -9.60 6.03 19.96
N GLU A 291 -10.06 5.76 21.18
CA GLU A 291 -9.19 5.63 22.35
C GLU A 291 -8.25 4.42 22.22
N GLU A 292 -8.77 3.29 21.73
CA GLU A 292 -7.99 2.08 21.46
C GLU A 292 -6.87 2.36 20.46
N ILE A 293 -7.17 2.97 19.31
CA ILE A 293 -6.13 3.22 18.32
C ILE A 293 -5.11 4.24 18.82
N ASP A 294 -5.53 5.25 19.59
CA ASP A 294 -4.64 6.23 20.23
C ASP A 294 -3.63 5.58 21.19
N GLN A 295 -4.02 4.49 21.85
CA GLN A 295 -3.12 3.71 22.70
C GLN A 295 -2.28 2.74 21.89
N LEU A 296 -2.88 2.08 20.90
CA LEU A 296 -2.24 1.05 20.10
C LEU A 296 -1.03 1.59 19.33
N VAL A 297 -1.17 2.73 18.65
CA VAL A 297 -0.08 3.31 17.84
C VAL A 297 1.19 3.59 18.65
N ARG A 298 1.06 3.82 19.96
CA ARG A 298 2.21 4.07 20.86
C ARG A 298 3.05 2.82 21.14
N ARG A 299 2.49 1.64 20.89
CA ARG A 299 3.15 0.35 21.09
C ARG A 299 3.79 -0.19 19.80
N ILE A 300 3.56 0.49 18.68
CA ILE A 300 4.09 0.07 17.37
C ILE A 300 5.51 0.60 17.24
N GLU A 301 6.44 -0.28 16.91
CA GLU A 301 7.79 0.09 16.53
C GLU A 301 7.80 0.49 15.06
N HIS A 302 8.14 1.75 14.77
CA HIS A 302 8.36 2.19 13.40
C HIS A 302 9.78 1.80 12.95
N VAL A 303 9.86 1.04 11.86
CA VAL A 303 11.11 0.56 11.27
C VAL A 303 11.47 1.46 10.09
N GLU A 304 12.52 2.26 10.25
CA GLU A 304 13.05 3.16 9.21
C GLU A 304 13.87 2.33 8.21
N LEU A 305 13.19 1.76 7.20
CA LEU A 305 13.76 0.81 6.23
C LEU A 305 15.01 1.35 5.52
N GLU A 306 15.05 2.65 5.25
CA GLU A 306 16.16 3.34 4.60
C GLU A 306 17.45 3.38 5.44
N THR A 307 17.37 3.06 6.73
CA THR A 307 18.53 2.99 7.63
C THR A 307 19.25 1.64 7.56
N PHE A 308 18.63 0.62 6.94
CA PHE A 308 19.22 -0.71 6.79
C PHE A 308 20.23 -0.71 5.63
N PRO A 309 21.50 -1.12 5.86
CA PRO A 309 22.51 -1.22 4.81
C PRO A 309 22.08 -2.08 3.61
N GLU A 310 21.23 -3.09 3.86
CA GLU A 310 20.76 -4.07 2.88
C GLU A 310 19.63 -3.53 1.99
N PHE A 311 19.04 -2.36 2.30
CA PHE A 311 17.87 -1.84 1.58
C PHE A 311 18.06 -1.78 0.06
N PHE A 312 19.16 -1.20 -0.41
CA PHE A 312 19.42 -1.09 -1.85
C PHE A 312 19.66 -2.44 -2.52
N HIS A 313 20.21 -3.42 -1.79
CA HIS A 313 20.40 -4.77 -2.30
C HIS A 313 19.04 -5.46 -2.47
N CYS A 314 18.21 -5.46 -1.42
CA CYS A 314 16.85 -6.01 -1.47
C CYS A 314 15.98 -5.30 -2.53
N PHE A 315 16.13 -3.99 -2.71
CA PHE A 315 15.44 -3.24 -3.76
C PHE A 315 15.89 -3.69 -5.15
N THR A 316 17.20 -3.80 -5.38
CA THR A 316 17.74 -4.19 -6.69
C THR A 316 17.30 -5.60 -7.08
N ASP A 317 17.38 -6.55 -6.15
CA ASP A 317 16.88 -7.93 -6.36
C ASP A 317 15.37 -7.94 -6.53
N GLY A 318 14.69 -7.13 -5.72
CA GLY A 318 13.25 -6.93 -5.77
C GLY A 318 12.76 -6.37 -7.10
N ALA A 319 13.59 -5.72 -7.92
CA ALA A 319 13.17 -5.21 -9.23
C ALA A 319 12.95 -6.31 -10.27
N GLN A 320 13.44 -7.53 -10.04
CA GLN A 320 13.23 -8.65 -10.96
C GLN A 320 11.82 -9.24 -10.81
N PHE A 321 11.21 -9.61 -11.93
CA PHE A 321 9.95 -10.34 -12.01
C PHE A 321 10.17 -11.83 -11.78
N VAL A 322 10.46 -12.18 -10.54
CA VAL A 322 10.57 -13.54 -10.04
C VAL A 322 9.64 -13.72 -8.84
N PRO A 323 9.09 -14.93 -8.61
CA PRO A 323 8.30 -15.20 -7.41
C PRO A 323 9.09 -14.86 -6.15
N PHE A 324 8.38 -14.30 -5.17
CA PHE A 324 8.96 -13.92 -3.88
C PHE A 324 9.52 -15.17 -3.19
N GLN A 325 10.84 -15.21 -2.94
CA GLN A 325 11.44 -16.37 -2.28
C GLN A 325 11.22 -16.31 -0.76
N ASN A 326 10.66 -17.38 -0.20
CA ASN A 326 10.28 -17.47 1.22
C ASN A 326 11.45 -17.60 2.19
N ARG A 327 12.71 -17.65 1.72
CA ARG A 327 13.89 -17.79 2.57
C ARG A 327 14.66 -16.48 2.64
N ILE A 328 15.06 -16.10 3.84
CA ILE A 328 16.21 -15.26 4.08
C ILE A 328 17.41 -15.99 3.48
N THR A 329 17.80 -15.68 2.24
CA THR A 329 19.03 -16.24 1.70
C THR A 329 20.18 -15.71 2.54
N GLU A 330 20.88 -16.62 3.23
CA GLU A 330 22.19 -16.44 3.87
C GLU A 330 23.30 -15.99 2.89
N ALA A 331 22.95 -15.53 1.69
CA ALA A 331 23.88 -15.05 0.68
C ALA A 331 24.15 -13.55 0.84
N ILE A 332 24.30 -13.06 2.07
CA ILE A 332 24.74 -11.68 2.34
C ILE A 332 25.67 -11.67 3.56
N ILE A 333 26.87 -12.22 3.37
CA ILE A 333 28.12 -11.77 4.02
C ILE A 333 29.16 -11.63 2.92
#